data_AF-A0A246GBG9-F1
#
_entry.id   AF-A0A246GBG9-F1
#
_cell.length_a   1.000
_cell.length_b   1.000
_cell.length_c   1.000
_cell.angle_alpha   90.00
_cell.angle_beta   90.00
_cell.angle_gamma   90.00
#
_symmetry.space_group_name_H-M   'P 1'
#
loop_
_entity.id
_entity.type
_entity.pdbx_description
1 polymer ?
#
loop_
_entity_poly.entity_id
_entity_poly.type
_entity_poly.pdbx_seq_one_letter_code
_entity_poly.pdbx_strand_id
1 'polypeptide(L)'
;MVATIGGNYVGTPEPKLREKLGELYVMITNSFNAPSFSQMENLESIKFSFDTLQKEINLIENKDFLTLKKKAEKNHIPYISKSFDEFIKDL
;
A
#
# COMPACT_ATOMS: atom_id res chain seq x y z
N MET A 1 -12.85 30.72 -0.07
CA MET A 1 -11.44 30.75 -0.48
C MET A 1 -10.82 29.46 -0.01
N VAL A 2 -10.55 28.51 -0.91
CA VAL A 2 -9.96 27.20 -0.58
C VAL A 2 -8.47 27.42 -0.38
N ALA A 3 -7.95 27.11 0.79
CA ALA A 3 -6.52 27.11 1.03
C ALA A 3 -5.91 25.93 0.25
N THR A 4 -5.33 26.22 -0.91
CA THR A 4 -4.31 25.36 -1.51
C THR A 4 -3.14 25.35 -0.54
N ILE A 5 -3.02 24.30 0.28
CA ILE A 5 -1.81 24.07 1.06
C ILE A 5 -0.73 23.69 0.04
N GLY A 6 -0.09 24.73 -0.47
CA GLY A 6 1.19 24.67 -1.15
C GLY A 6 2.22 24.15 -0.16
N GLY A 7 2.60 22.91 -0.37
CA GLY A 7 3.69 22.23 0.30
C GLY A 7 4.06 21.04 -0.57
N ASN A 8 4.64 21.31 -1.73
CA ASN A 8 5.33 20.30 -2.55
C ASN A 8 6.53 19.76 -1.76
N TYR A 9 6.28 18.91 -0.77
CA TYR A 9 7.21 17.82 -0.43
C TYR A 9 6.82 16.63 -1.30
N VAL A 10 6.92 16.82 -2.62
CA VAL A 10 6.94 15.70 -3.57
C VAL A 10 8.40 15.27 -3.67
N GLY A 11 8.99 14.91 -2.52
CA GLY A 11 10.08 13.94 -2.55
C GLY A 11 9.49 12.71 -3.22
N THR A 12 10.22 12.12 -4.15
CA THR A 12 9.81 10.90 -4.87
C THR A 12 9.06 10.00 -3.88
N PRO A 13 7.76 9.69 -4.11
CA PRO A 13 7.02 8.90 -3.15
C PRO A 13 7.82 7.64 -2.87
N GLU A 14 8.06 7.34 -1.59
CA GLU A 14 8.87 6.18 -1.24
C GLU A 14 8.31 4.96 -1.98
N PRO A 15 9.16 4.16 -2.67
CA PRO A 15 8.69 3.07 -3.50
C PRO A 15 7.74 2.18 -2.69
N LYS A 16 6.53 1.98 -3.22
CA LYS A 16 5.55 1.15 -2.52
C LYS A 16 6.03 -0.30 -2.54
N LEU A 17 5.46 -1.13 -1.66
CA LEU A 17 5.84 -2.55 -1.54
C LEU A 17 5.88 -3.29 -2.90
N ARG A 18 4.95 -2.98 -3.80
CA ARG A 18 4.90 -3.52 -5.17
C ARG A 18 6.13 -3.14 -6.00
N GLU A 19 6.59 -1.90 -5.89
CA GLU A 19 7.75 -1.39 -6.63
C GLU A 19 9.05 -1.99 -6.07
N LYS A 20 9.19 -2.04 -4.74
CA LYS A 20 10.32 -2.71 -4.06
C LYS A 20 10.43 -4.19 -4.44
N LEU A 21 9.30 -4.90 -4.53
CA LEU A 21 9.25 -6.29 -5.01
C LEU A 21 9.67 -6.44 -6.48
N GLY A 22 9.24 -5.50 -7.33
CA GLY A 22 9.62 -5.48 -8.75
C GLY A 22 11.12 -5.25 -8.94
N GLU A 23 11.70 -4.31 -8.19
CA GLU A 23 13.15 -4.06 -8.22
C GLU A 23 13.96 -5.28 -7.78
N LEU A 24 13.55 -5.95 -6.71
CA LEU A 24 14.19 -7.19 -6.25
C LEU A 24 14.12 -8.29 -7.32
N TYR A 25 12.96 -8.47 -7.95
CA TYR A 25 12.77 -9.45 -9.02
C TYR A 25 13.68 -9.17 -10.22
N VAL A 26 13.74 -7.91 -10.68
CA VAL A 26 14.60 -7.49 -11.79
C VAL A 26 16.08 -7.69 -11.44
N MET A 27 16.48 -7.39 -10.19
CA MET A 27 17.86 -7.57 -9.74
C MET A 27 18.28 -9.04 -9.73
N ILE A 28 17.42 -9.95 -9.25
CA ILE A 28 17.70 -11.40 -9.21
C ILE A 28 17.73 -11.99 -10.63
N THR A 29 16.76 -11.63 -11.48
CA THR A 29 16.64 -12.20 -12.82
C THR A 29 17.72 -11.73 -13.79
N ASN A 30 18.25 -10.51 -13.60
CA ASN A 30 19.36 -10.00 -14.40
C ASN A 30 20.73 -10.54 -13.95
N SER A 31 20.82 -11.24 -12.81
CA SER A 31 22.05 -11.85 -12.34
C SER A 31 22.09 -13.36 -12.63
N PHE A 32 23.10 -13.82 -13.35
CA PHE A 32 23.35 -15.26 -13.60
C PHE A 32 24.06 -15.97 -12.43
N ASN A 33 24.42 -15.23 -11.39
CA ASN A 33 25.14 -15.73 -10.22
C ASN A 33 24.16 -15.95 -9.05
N ALA A 34 24.58 -16.76 -8.07
CA ALA A 34 23.81 -16.93 -6.84
C ALA A 34 23.53 -15.58 -6.15
N PRO A 35 22.36 -15.40 -5.52
CA PRO A 35 22.01 -14.16 -4.85
C PRO A 35 23.04 -13.79 -3.78
N SER A 36 23.38 -12.51 -3.71
CA SER A 36 24.29 -12.00 -2.68
C SER A 36 23.61 -11.99 -1.31
N PHE A 37 24.40 -11.97 -0.23
CA PHE A 37 23.87 -11.86 1.13
C PHE A 37 22.95 -10.64 1.30
N SER A 38 23.34 -9.50 0.73
CA SER A 38 22.54 -8.27 0.77
C SER A 38 21.21 -8.39 0.01
N GLN A 39 21.14 -9.18 -1.08
CA GLN A 39 19.88 -9.46 -1.78
C GLN A 39 18.95 -10.34 -0.94
N MET A 40 19.52 -11.28 -0.18
CA MET A 40 18.75 -12.14 0.71
C MET A 40 18.18 -11.34 1.90
N GLU A 41 18.98 -10.47 2.51
CA GLU A 41 18.55 -9.57 3.58
C GLU A 41 17.44 -8.61 3.10
N ASN A 42 17.57 -8.10 1.87
CA ASN A 42 16.54 -7.27 1.25
C ASN A 42 15.22 -8.03 1.07
N LEU A 43 15.28 -9.29 0.62
CA LEU A 43 14.10 -10.16 0.51
C LEU A 43 13.43 -10.37 1.86
N GLU A 44 14.19 -10.67 2.92
CA GLU A 44 13.66 -10.85 4.27
C GLU A 44 12.97 -9.58 4.78
N SER A 45 13.58 -8.41 4.57
CA SER A 45 13.00 -7.12 4.92
C SER A 45 11.68 -6.83 4.19
N ILE A 46 11.63 -7.12 2.88
CA ILE A 46 10.42 -6.95 2.07
C ILE A 46 9.33 -7.94 2.55
N LYS A 47 9.69 -9.19 2.84
CA LYS A 47 8.76 -10.20 3.33
C LYS A 47 8.17 -9.82 4.69
N PHE A 48 9.00 -9.37 5.62
CA PHE A 48 8.54 -8.86 6.92
C PHE A 48 7.57 -7.68 6.75
N SER A 49 7.89 -6.76 5.84
CA SER A 49 7.03 -5.61 5.53
C SER A 49 5.70 -6.07 4.93
N PHE A 50 5.71 -7.05 4.02
CA PHE A 50 4.51 -7.64 3.45
C PHE A 50 3.61 -8.27 4.51
N ASP A 51 4.18 -9.13 5.37
CA ASP A 51 3.41 -9.81 6.42
C ASP A 51 2.82 -8.82 7.42
N THR A 52 3.55 -7.74 7.75
CA THR A 52 3.08 -6.67 8.63
C THR A 52 1.92 -5.91 7.99
N LEU A 53 2.08 -5.46 6.75
CA LEU A 53 1.04 -4.71 6.03
C LEU A 53 -0.21 -5.56 5.79
N GLN A 54 -0.06 -6.86 5.54
CA GLN A 54 -1.20 -7.76 5.39
C GLN A 54 -2.00 -7.88 6.69
N LYS A 55 -1.33 -7.93 7.85
CA LYS A 55 -2.00 -7.89 9.15
C LYS A 55 -2.73 -6.57 9.38
N GLU A 56 -2.10 -5.44 9.03
CA GLU A 56 -2.71 -4.12 9.17
C GLU A 56 -3.96 -3.97 8.29
N ILE A 57 -3.90 -4.38 7.03
CA ILE A 57 -5.06 -4.38 6.11
C ILE A 57 -6.20 -5.21 6.71
N ASN A 58 -5.91 -6.43 7.18
CA ASN A 58 -6.92 -7.28 7.81
C ASN A 58 -7.54 -6.61 9.06
N LEU A 59 -6.75 -5.89 9.86
CA LEU A 59 -7.27 -5.17 11.02
C LEU A 59 -8.19 -4.01 10.61
N ILE A 60 -7.81 -3.22 9.60
CA ILE A 60 -8.60 -2.11 9.09
C ILE A 60 -9.92 -2.62 8.51
N GLU A 61 -9.90 -3.69 7.71
CA GLU A 61 -11.11 -4.29 7.13
C GLU A 61 -12.06 -4.83 8.20
N ASN A 62 -11.55 -5.55 9.19
CA ASN A 62 -12.39 -6.18 10.19
C ASN A 62 -12.86 -5.23 11.31
N LYS A 63 -12.14 -4.13 11.55
CA LYS A 63 -12.48 -3.21 12.64
C LYS A 63 -13.04 -1.90 12.12
N ASP A 64 -12.25 -1.19 11.31
CA ASP A 64 -12.56 0.19 10.95
C ASP A 64 -13.62 0.24 9.85
N PHE A 65 -13.54 -0.62 8.85
CA PHE A 65 -14.60 -0.73 7.82
C PHE A 65 -15.93 -1.20 8.41
N LEU A 66 -15.92 -2.18 9.31
CA LEU A 66 -17.17 -2.62 9.95
C LEU A 66 -17.80 -1.53 10.82
N THR A 67 -16.99 -0.77 11.57
CA THR A 67 -17.51 0.33 12.39
C THR A 67 -18.01 1.50 11.53
N LEU A 68 -17.31 1.83 10.45
CA LEU A 68 -17.75 2.82 9.46
C LEU A 68 -19.06 2.40 8.80
N LYS A 69 -19.17 1.16 8.33
CA LYS A 69 -20.38 0.63 7.71
C LYS A 69 -21.58 0.69 8.68
N LYS A 70 -21.40 0.24 9.92
CA LYS A 70 -22.44 0.34 10.97
C LYS A 70 -22.88 1.78 11.24
N LYS A 71 -21.93 2.74 11.27
CA LYS A 71 -22.25 4.17 11.43
C LYS A 71 -22.96 4.75 10.21
N ALA A 72 -22.58 4.35 9.00
CA ALA A 72 -23.24 4.79 7.77
C ALA A 72 -24.69 4.26 7.68
N GLU A 73 -24.90 2.99 8.00
CA GLU A 73 -26.23 2.36 8.08
C GLU A 73 -27.13 3.07 9.10
N LYS A 74 -26.60 3.35 10.31
CA LYS A 74 -27.34 4.07 11.37
C LYS A 74 -27.78 5.48 10.94
N ASN A 75 -27.00 6.15 10.09
CA ASN A 75 -27.27 7.50 9.63
C ASN A 75 -27.91 7.56 8.23
N HIS A 76 -28.28 6.41 7.65
CA HIS A 76 -28.82 6.30 6.29
C HIS A 76 -27.96 6.99 5.21
N ILE A 77 -26.64 6.98 5.38
CA ILE A 77 -25.69 7.58 4.43
C ILE A 77 -25.34 6.51 3.39
N PRO A 78 -25.51 6.77 2.08
CA PRO A 78 -25.04 5.87 1.04
C PRO A 78 -23.52 5.77 1.09
N TYR A 79 -23.00 4.61 1.50
CA TYR A 79 -21.57 4.34 1.59
C TYR A 79 -21.16 3.35 0.50
N ILE A 80 -20.24 3.77 -0.36
CA ILE A 80 -19.66 2.95 -1.42
C ILE A 80 -18.16 2.85 -1.12
N SER A 81 -17.69 1.64 -0.78
CA SER A 81 -16.26 1.35 -0.73
C SER A 81 -15.75 1.12 -2.16
N LYS A 82 -14.79 1.94 -2.60
CA LYS A 82 -14.09 1.74 -3.87
C LYS A 82 -12.64 1.38 -3.58
N SER A 83 -12.06 0.51 -4.41
CA SER A 83 -10.62 0.30 -4.40
C SER A 83 -9.89 1.55 -4.92
N PHE A 84 -8.59 1.65 -4.64
CA PHE A 84 -7.78 2.76 -5.16
C PHE A 84 -7.85 2.84 -6.70
N ASP A 85 -7.77 1.69 -7.39
CA ASP A 85 -7.82 1.64 -8.85
C ASP A 85 -9.17 2.10 -9.42
N GLU A 86 -10.27 1.74 -8.75
CA GLU A 86 -11.61 2.22 -9.11
C GLU A 86 -11.76 3.73 -8.88
N PHE A 87 -11.21 4.24 -7.78
CA PHE A 87 -11.23 5.67 -7.48
C PHE A 87 -10.46 6.49 -8.53
N ILE A 88 -9.30 6.01 -8.98
CA ILE A 88 -8.51 6.68 -10.02
C ILE A 88 -9.19 6.63 -11.39
N LYS A 89 -9.96 5.58 -11.70
CA LYS A 89 -10.72 5.49 -12.97
C LYS A 89 -11.90 6.45 -13.05
N ASP A 90 -12.42 6.87 -11.89
CA ASP A 90 -13.55 7.81 -11.78
C ASP A 90 -13.10 9.30 -11.71
N LEU A 91 -11.78 9.54 -11.68
CA LEU A 91 -11.15 10.87 -11.70
C LEU A 91 -10.92 11.35 -13.15
#